data_AF-A0A7K2MG98-F1
#
_entry.id   AF-A0A7K2MG98-F1
#
_cell.length_a   1.000
_cell.length_b   1.000
_cell.length_c   1.000
_cell.angle_alpha   90.00
_cell.angle_beta   90.00
_cell.angle_gamma   90.00
#
_symmetry.space_group_name_H-M   'P 1'
#
loop_
_entity.id
_entity.type
_entity.pdbx_description
1 polymer ?
#
loop_
_entity_poly.entity_id
_entity_poly.type
_entity_poly.pdbx_seq_one_letter_code
_entity_poly.pdbx_strand_id
1 'polypeptide(L)'
;MTQQPFRLPHFYLPHPARLNPHLDEARAHSTTWAREMGMLEGSGVWEQSDLDAHDYGLLCAYTHPDCDGPALSLITDWYVWVFFFDDHFLEKFKRSQDRLAGKAHLDRLPLFMPLDDATEMPEPENPVEAGLADLWTRTVPAMSADWRRRFAVATEHLLNESMWELSNINEGRVANPVEYIEMRRKVGGAPWSAGLVEYATAEVPAAVAGSRPLRVLMETFSDAVHLRNDLFSYQREVEDEGELSNGVLVLETFFGCTTQEAAELVNDVLTSRLHQFEHTAFTEVPAVALENGLTPPELAAVAAYTKGLQDWQSGGHEWHMRSSRYMNKGERPAAGWQALTGPGTSAADVGALLATAVAQRARPYTNVPFRKVGPSIIPDIRMPYPLELSPALEGARRHLFEWCARMGMLSEGVWDEDKLASCDLPLCAAGLDPDATQDQLDLASGWLAFGTYGDDYYPLVYGHRRDLA
;
A
#
# COMPACT_ATOMS: atom_id res chain seq x y z
N MET A 1 14.02 22.42 -23.95
CA MET A 1 12.93 22.19 -22.99
C MET A 1 12.47 20.76 -23.23
N THR A 2 12.92 19.82 -22.41
CA THR A 2 12.46 18.43 -22.46
C THR A 2 10.97 18.43 -22.14
N GLN A 3 10.19 17.81 -23.02
CA GLN A 3 8.76 17.63 -22.87
C GLN A 3 8.53 16.61 -21.76
N GLN A 4 7.62 16.88 -20.82
CA GLN A 4 7.26 15.94 -19.76
C GLN A 4 6.87 14.57 -20.33
N PRO A 5 7.23 13.44 -19.68
CA PRO A 5 6.99 12.08 -20.19
C PRO A 5 5.51 11.78 -20.44
N PHE A 6 4.62 12.34 -19.62
CA PHE A 6 3.18 12.25 -19.76
C PHE A 6 2.51 13.51 -19.20
N ARG A 7 1.20 13.64 -19.42
CA ARG A 7 0.37 14.65 -18.74
C ARG A 7 -0.23 14.02 -17.49
N LEU A 8 -0.09 14.71 -16.37
CA LEU A 8 -0.69 14.27 -15.12
C LEU A 8 -2.20 14.00 -15.33
N PRO A 9 -2.69 12.85 -14.85
CA PRO A 9 -4.09 12.49 -15.01
C PRO A 9 -4.99 13.29 -14.05
N HIS A 10 -6.29 13.27 -14.30
CA HIS A 10 -7.24 13.89 -13.37
C HIS A 10 -7.37 13.06 -12.09
N PHE A 11 -6.87 13.60 -10.98
CA PHE A 11 -6.88 12.93 -9.68
C PHE A 11 -8.27 12.93 -9.00
N TYR A 12 -8.60 11.83 -8.33
CA TYR A 12 -9.72 11.79 -7.39
C TYR A 12 -9.29 12.37 -6.04
N LEU A 13 -9.93 13.49 -5.65
CA LEU A 13 -9.64 14.22 -4.41
C LEU A 13 -10.90 14.28 -3.54
N PRO A 14 -11.10 13.31 -2.63
CA PRO A 14 -12.35 13.21 -1.86
C PRO A 14 -12.55 14.35 -0.86
N HIS A 15 -11.45 14.90 -0.32
CA HIS A 15 -11.47 15.97 0.69
C HIS A 15 -10.50 17.09 0.33
N PRO A 16 -10.87 18.36 0.55
CA PRO A 16 -9.93 19.48 0.39
C PRO A 16 -8.88 19.45 1.50
N ALA A 17 -7.63 19.79 1.16
CA ALA A 17 -6.58 19.94 2.14
C ALA A 17 -6.78 21.19 3.00
N ARG A 18 -6.26 21.13 4.22
CA ARG A 18 -6.18 22.24 5.17
C ARG A 18 -4.72 22.58 5.42
N LEU A 19 -4.42 23.81 5.82
CA LEU A 19 -3.05 24.25 6.07
C LEU A 19 -2.90 24.69 7.52
N ASN A 20 -1.92 24.12 8.21
CA ASN A 20 -1.57 24.48 9.59
C ASN A 20 -1.15 25.97 9.67
N PRO A 21 -1.68 26.76 10.62
CA PRO A 21 -1.30 28.17 10.77
C PRO A 21 0.15 28.40 11.23
N HIS A 22 0.86 27.37 11.69
CA HIS A 22 2.25 27.43 12.18
C HIS A 22 3.29 27.19 11.08
N LEU A 23 2.92 27.25 9.79
CA LEU A 23 3.81 26.96 8.66
C LEU A 23 5.14 27.73 8.71
N ASP A 24 5.10 29.05 8.95
CA ASP A 24 6.32 29.87 8.91
C ASP A 24 7.25 29.59 10.10
N GLU A 25 6.69 29.19 11.24
CA GLU A 25 7.45 28.71 12.41
C GLU A 25 8.18 27.41 12.06
N ALA A 26 7.47 26.44 11.49
CA ALA A 26 8.04 25.15 11.10
C ALA A 26 9.16 25.30 10.06
N ARG A 27 8.96 26.13 9.02
CA ARG A 27 10.01 26.41 8.01
C ARG A 27 11.27 27.00 8.64
N ALA A 28 11.11 28.04 9.46
CA ALA A 28 12.24 28.70 10.09
C ALA A 28 13.02 27.75 11.03
N HIS A 29 12.30 26.93 11.79
CA HIS A 29 12.89 25.92 12.65
C HIS A 29 13.65 24.87 11.84
N SER A 30 12.99 24.24 10.86
CA SER A 30 13.56 23.11 10.12
C SER A 30 14.79 23.50 9.29
N THR A 31 14.84 24.72 8.74
CA THR A 31 16.03 25.22 8.03
C THR A 31 17.22 25.39 8.96
N THR A 32 16.98 25.86 10.19
CA THR A 32 18.03 25.99 11.21
C THR A 32 18.49 24.61 11.67
N TRP A 33 17.55 23.73 11.98
CA TRP A 33 17.83 22.37 12.42
C TRP A 33 18.61 21.55 11.38
N ALA A 34 18.22 21.61 10.10
CA ALA A 34 18.94 20.93 9.02
C ALA A 34 20.41 21.37 8.90
N ARG A 35 20.67 22.67 9.13
CA ARG A 35 22.03 23.23 9.16
C ARG A 35 22.83 22.71 10.36
N GLU A 36 22.21 22.65 11.54
CA GLU A 36 22.83 22.13 12.77
C GLU A 36 23.19 20.64 12.64
N MET A 37 22.35 19.85 11.96
CA MET A 37 22.61 18.44 11.69
C MET A 37 23.64 18.22 10.56
N GLY A 38 24.10 19.27 9.88
CA GLY A 38 25.07 19.17 8.79
C GLY A 38 24.49 18.64 7.47
N MET A 39 23.19 18.82 7.23
CA MET A 39 22.50 18.35 6.02
C MET A 39 22.60 19.31 4.82
N LEU A 40 23.09 20.54 5.04
CA LEU A 40 23.17 21.58 4.00
C LEU A 40 24.62 21.72 3.47
N GLU A 41 25.16 22.94 3.46
CA GLU A 41 26.47 23.26 2.86
C GLU A 41 27.55 22.31 3.37
N GLY A 42 28.23 21.61 2.44
CA GLY A 42 29.29 20.66 2.76
C GLY A 42 28.85 19.20 2.95
N SER A 43 27.54 18.91 2.96
CA SER A 43 27.01 17.53 2.92
C SER A 43 27.35 16.81 1.60
N GLY A 44 27.46 17.60 0.52
CA GLY A 44 27.52 17.10 -0.85
C GLY A 44 26.23 16.41 -1.28
N VAL A 45 25.10 16.79 -0.67
CA VAL A 45 23.75 16.32 -1.02
C VAL A 45 22.85 17.52 -1.29
N TRP A 46 22.68 18.41 -0.30
CA TRP A 46 21.85 19.61 -0.43
C TRP A 46 22.60 20.89 -0.09
N GLU A 47 22.20 21.98 -0.73
CA GLU A 47 22.42 23.35 -0.29
C GLU A 47 21.11 23.91 0.30
N GLN A 48 21.15 25.04 1.03
CA GLN A 48 19.91 25.61 1.59
C GLN A 48 18.84 25.90 0.52
N SER A 49 19.26 26.28 -0.70
CA SER A 49 18.33 26.53 -1.80
C SER A 49 17.54 25.29 -2.20
N ASP A 50 18.10 24.09 -2.04
CA ASP A 50 17.42 22.85 -2.36
C ASP A 50 16.33 22.58 -1.31
N LEU A 51 16.68 22.71 -0.02
CA LEU A 51 15.73 22.60 1.09
C LEU A 51 14.56 23.59 0.96
N ASP A 52 14.86 24.86 0.69
CA ASP A 52 13.86 25.91 0.53
C ASP A 52 12.95 25.66 -0.68
N ALA A 53 13.48 25.07 -1.76
CA ALA A 53 12.70 24.72 -2.96
C ALA A 53 11.85 23.46 -2.77
N HIS A 54 12.33 22.49 -1.97
CA HIS A 54 11.58 21.29 -1.62
C HIS A 54 10.38 21.61 -0.70
N ASP A 55 10.58 22.55 0.24
CA ASP A 55 9.57 23.10 1.15
C ASP A 55 8.86 22.03 2.01
N TYR A 56 9.63 21.30 2.82
CA TYR A 56 9.10 20.27 3.71
C TYR A 56 8.25 20.82 4.85
N GLY A 57 8.42 22.10 5.23
CA GLY A 57 7.51 22.79 6.14
C GLY A 57 6.10 22.89 5.56
N LEU A 58 5.97 23.20 4.27
CA LEU A 58 4.68 23.21 3.58
C LEU A 58 4.05 21.82 3.50
N LEU A 59 4.85 20.77 3.24
CA LEU A 59 4.38 19.39 3.30
C LEU A 59 3.76 19.07 4.66
N CYS A 60 4.48 19.35 5.74
CA CYS A 60 4.06 19.00 7.10
C CYS A 60 2.85 19.83 7.53
N ALA A 61 2.81 21.12 7.18
CA ALA A 61 1.68 21.98 7.49
C ALA A 61 0.39 21.54 6.78
N TYR A 62 0.51 20.99 5.56
CA TYR A 62 -0.64 20.44 4.85
C TYR A 62 -1.08 19.08 5.40
N THR A 63 -0.14 18.24 5.81
CA THR A 63 -0.42 16.85 6.24
C THR A 63 -0.81 16.74 7.71
N HIS A 64 -0.44 17.71 8.55
CA HIS A 64 -0.72 17.75 9.98
C HIS A 64 -1.38 19.09 10.37
N PRO A 65 -2.59 19.40 9.85
CA PRO A 65 -3.17 20.75 9.95
C PRO A 65 -3.63 21.17 11.34
N ASP A 66 -3.74 20.23 12.29
CA ASP A 66 -4.32 20.45 13.63
C ASP A 66 -3.29 20.48 14.78
N CYS A 67 -2.05 20.06 14.54
CA CYS A 67 -1.02 20.05 15.58
C CYS A 67 -0.51 21.47 15.90
N ASP A 68 0.05 21.66 17.10
CA ASP A 68 0.62 22.93 17.51
C ASP A 68 2.00 23.20 16.88
N GLY A 69 2.52 24.42 17.02
CA GLY A 69 3.80 24.84 16.46
C GLY A 69 4.99 23.93 16.83
N PRO A 70 5.17 23.56 18.11
CA PRO A 70 6.23 22.63 18.51
C PRO A 70 6.10 21.24 17.88
N ALA A 71 4.90 20.64 17.84
CA ALA A 71 4.70 19.34 17.20
C ALA A 71 4.94 19.43 15.68
N LEU A 72 4.45 20.47 15.03
CA LEU A 72 4.64 20.69 13.59
C LEU A 72 6.12 20.84 13.25
N SER A 73 6.89 21.58 14.06
CA SER A 73 8.32 21.75 13.86
C SER A 73 9.08 20.43 13.97
N LEU A 74 8.79 19.63 15.00
CA LEU A 74 9.42 18.30 15.17
C LEU A 74 9.05 17.33 14.02
N ILE A 75 7.79 17.31 13.61
CA ILE A 75 7.36 16.50 12.46
C ILE A 75 8.07 16.98 11.19
N THR A 76 8.23 18.29 11.01
CA THR A 76 8.96 18.84 9.86
C THR A 76 10.40 18.37 9.86
N ASP A 77 11.10 18.39 11.00
CA ASP A 77 12.46 17.86 11.11
C ASP A 77 12.55 16.36 10.73
N TRP A 78 11.57 15.54 11.16
CA TRP A 78 11.47 14.13 10.75
C TRP A 78 11.35 13.98 9.23
N TYR A 79 10.55 14.82 8.57
CA TYR A 79 10.43 14.80 7.11
C TYR A 79 11.68 15.35 6.41
N VAL A 80 12.33 16.39 6.95
CA VAL A 80 13.64 16.83 6.44
C VAL A 80 14.64 15.67 6.50
N TRP A 81 14.70 14.97 7.63
CA TRP A 81 15.61 13.83 7.83
C TRP A 81 15.33 12.68 6.86
N VAL A 82 14.06 12.28 6.68
CA VAL A 82 13.73 11.12 5.83
C VAL A 82 14.03 11.40 4.36
N PHE A 83 13.76 12.61 3.89
CA PHE A 83 14.11 13.00 2.52
C PHE A 83 15.62 13.21 2.36
N PHE A 84 16.31 13.70 3.40
CA PHE A 84 17.76 13.83 3.35
C PHE A 84 18.42 12.45 3.28
N PHE A 85 17.93 11.49 4.07
CA PHE A 85 18.38 10.11 4.03
C PHE A 85 18.24 9.52 2.61
N ASP A 86 17.08 9.69 1.96
CA ASP A 86 16.82 9.19 0.61
C ASP A 86 17.80 9.78 -0.43
N ASP A 87 17.92 11.10 -0.49
CA ASP A 87 18.83 11.79 -1.42
C ASP A 87 20.31 11.50 -1.09
N HIS A 88 20.66 11.40 0.21
CA HIS A 88 22.00 11.00 0.65
C HIS A 88 22.33 9.57 0.21
N PHE A 89 21.39 8.64 0.37
CA PHE A 89 21.60 7.25 -0.01
C PHE A 89 21.74 7.11 -1.52
N LEU A 90 20.95 7.86 -2.30
CA LEU A 90 21.09 7.98 -3.75
C LEU A 90 22.49 8.44 -4.14
N GLU A 91 22.93 9.60 -3.63
CA GLU A 91 24.20 10.23 -4.01
C GLU A 91 25.43 9.45 -3.56
N LYS A 92 25.42 8.88 -2.35
CA LYS A 92 26.59 8.17 -1.81
C LYS A 92 26.67 6.71 -2.25
N PHE A 93 25.54 6.03 -2.46
CA PHE A 93 25.51 4.57 -2.62
C PHE A 93 24.82 4.09 -3.90
N LYS A 94 23.66 4.62 -4.30
CA LYS A 94 22.97 4.13 -5.52
C LYS A 94 23.71 4.52 -6.79
N ARG A 95 24.13 5.78 -6.94
CA ARG A 95 24.84 6.25 -8.14
C ARG A 95 26.18 5.51 -8.36
N SER A 96 26.87 5.17 -7.28
CA SER A 96 28.14 4.41 -7.30
C SER A 96 27.93 2.89 -7.31
N GLN A 97 26.71 2.43 -7.02
CA GLN A 97 26.35 1.05 -6.72
C GLN A 97 27.16 0.40 -5.59
N ASP A 98 27.62 1.19 -4.61
CA ASP A 98 28.39 0.68 -3.46
C ASP A 98 27.49 0.03 -2.40
N ARG A 99 27.11 -1.22 -2.68
CA ARG A 99 26.25 -2.02 -1.80
C ARG A 99 26.86 -2.33 -0.43
N LEU A 100 28.19 -2.45 -0.35
CA LEU A 100 28.86 -2.78 0.91
C LEU A 100 28.84 -1.57 1.85
N ALA A 101 29.17 -0.39 1.33
CA ALA A 101 29.11 0.85 2.10
C ALA A 101 27.66 1.21 2.48
N GLY A 102 26.71 1.06 1.54
CA GLY A 102 25.29 1.27 1.83
C GLY A 102 24.77 0.36 2.95
N LYS A 103 25.13 -0.94 2.92
CA LYS A 103 24.76 -1.86 4.00
C LYS A 103 25.38 -1.46 5.35
N ALA A 104 26.68 -1.14 5.37
CA ALA A 104 27.36 -0.74 6.61
C ALA A 104 26.76 0.55 7.21
N HIS A 105 26.34 1.50 6.36
CA HIS A 105 25.63 2.70 6.77
C HIS A 105 24.28 2.35 7.44
N LEU A 106 23.48 1.49 6.81
CA LEU A 106 22.16 1.10 7.35
C LEU A 106 22.25 0.24 8.62
N ASP A 107 23.24 -0.65 8.71
CA ASP A 107 23.45 -1.51 9.88
C ASP A 107 23.72 -0.69 11.16
N ARG A 108 24.17 0.57 11.03
CA ARG A 108 24.42 1.48 12.16
C ARG A 108 23.18 2.23 12.65
N LEU A 109 22.22 2.54 11.77
CA LEU A 109 21.07 3.40 12.12
C LEU A 109 20.20 2.87 13.28
N PRO A 110 19.98 1.55 13.46
CA PRO A 110 19.27 1.02 14.62
C PRO A 110 19.91 1.37 15.98
N LEU A 111 21.22 1.66 16.02
CA LEU A 111 21.92 2.06 17.25
C LEU A 111 21.42 3.41 17.80
N PHE A 112 20.79 4.22 16.95
CA PHE A 112 20.22 5.53 17.29
C PHE A 112 18.72 5.47 17.57
N MET A 113 18.16 4.26 17.68
CA MET A 113 16.76 4.03 18.04
C MET A 113 16.62 3.10 19.27
N PRO A 114 17.28 3.39 20.41
CA PRO A 114 17.21 2.56 21.60
C PRO A 114 15.76 2.44 22.10
N LEU A 115 15.35 1.20 22.38
CA LEU A 115 14.05 0.91 22.96
C LEU A 115 14.05 1.07 24.49
N ASP A 116 15.21 0.86 25.12
CA ASP A 116 15.42 1.04 26.56
C ASP A 116 16.21 2.33 26.81
N ASP A 117 15.68 3.21 27.67
CA ASP A 117 16.28 4.50 28.03
C ASP A 117 17.66 4.34 28.69
N ALA A 118 17.99 3.16 29.22
CA ALA A 118 19.32 2.86 29.77
C ALA A 118 20.37 2.54 28.70
N THR A 119 19.97 2.35 27.44
CA THR A 119 20.90 2.06 26.34
C THR A 119 21.57 3.34 25.88
N GLU A 120 22.89 3.40 25.98
CA GLU A 120 23.68 4.54 25.51
C GLU A 120 23.71 4.58 23.98
N MET A 121 23.35 5.75 23.40
CA MET A 121 23.53 6.01 21.97
C MET A 121 25.01 6.23 21.67
N PRO A 122 25.57 5.65 20.60
CA PRO A 122 26.92 5.95 20.17
C PRO A 122 27.03 7.40 19.65
N GLU A 123 28.27 7.90 19.53
CA GLU A 123 28.52 9.19 18.90
C GLU A 123 28.17 9.12 17.39
N PRO A 124 27.35 10.04 16.87
CA PRO A 124 26.97 10.04 15.46
C PRO A 124 28.16 10.39 14.56
N GLU A 125 28.34 9.65 13.47
CA GLU A 125 29.47 9.81 12.55
C GLU A 125 29.11 10.57 11.26
N ASN A 126 27.82 10.82 11.02
CA ASN A 126 27.32 11.49 9.81
C ASN A 126 25.96 12.20 10.08
N PRO A 127 25.50 13.09 9.16
CA PRO A 127 24.26 13.85 9.34
C PRO A 127 22.99 12.99 9.53
N VAL A 128 22.92 11.81 8.92
CA VAL A 128 21.76 10.91 9.07
C VAL A 128 21.70 10.35 10.49
N GLU A 129 22.84 9.89 11.02
CA GLU A 129 22.96 9.42 12.40
C GLU A 129 22.66 10.55 13.41
N ALA A 130 23.23 11.74 13.19
CA ALA A 130 23.03 12.90 14.06
C ALA A 130 21.56 13.33 14.12
N GLY A 131 20.91 13.44 12.95
CA GLY A 131 19.49 13.77 12.87
C GLY A 131 18.61 12.71 13.53
N LEU A 132 18.88 11.42 13.29
CA LEU A 132 18.09 10.34 13.89
C LEU A 132 18.22 10.32 15.43
N ALA A 133 19.43 10.56 15.96
CA ALA A 133 19.67 10.65 17.39
C ALA A 133 18.84 11.78 18.04
N ASP A 134 18.91 12.99 17.49
CA ASP A 134 18.15 14.14 17.98
C ASP A 134 16.63 13.89 17.92
N LEU A 135 16.14 13.46 16.76
CA LEU A 135 14.73 13.18 16.53
C LEU A 135 14.19 12.09 17.47
N TRP A 136 14.93 11.00 17.65
CA TRP A 136 14.54 9.91 18.55
C TRP A 136 14.38 10.42 19.99
N THR A 137 15.36 11.18 20.49
CA THR A 137 15.32 11.70 21.87
C THR A 137 14.20 12.72 22.10
N ARG A 138 13.83 13.51 21.09
CA ARG A 138 12.76 14.52 21.18
C ARG A 138 11.36 13.92 21.09
N THR A 139 11.18 12.82 20.35
CA THR A 139 9.84 12.25 20.06
C THR A 139 9.44 11.17 21.05
N VAL A 140 10.34 10.23 21.30
CA VAL A 140 10.00 8.95 21.93
C VAL A 140 9.54 9.04 23.40
N PRO A 141 10.01 9.99 24.23
CA PRO A 141 9.52 10.15 25.60
C PRO A 141 8.03 10.57 25.69
N ALA A 142 7.44 11.11 24.61
CA ALA A 142 6.05 11.54 24.59
C ALA A 142 5.06 10.41 24.27
N MET A 143 5.56 9.25 23.85
CA MET A 143 4.76 8.14 23.31
C MET A 143 4.93 6.86 24.14
N SER A 144 4.00 5.92 24.00
CA SER A 144 4.06 4.65 24.69
C SER A 144 5.23 3.78 24.23
N ALA A 145 5.66 2.84 25.09
CA ALA A 145 6.66 1.84 24.73
C ALA A 145 6.18 0.90 23.60
N ASP A 146 4.86 0.74 23.42
CA ASP A 146 4.33 -0.01 22.29
C ASP A 146 4.51 0.77 20.98
N TRP A 147 4.09 2.04 20.96
CA TRP A 147 4.30 2.93 19.83
C TRP A 147 5.78 3.02 19.45
N ARG A 148 6.68 3.19 20.44
CA ARG A 148 8.13 3.22 20.23
C ARG A 148 8.64 2.00 19.47
N ARG A 149 8.19 0.79 19.84
CA ARG A 149 8.57 -0.45 19.16
C ARG A 149 8.05 -0.50 17.73
N ARG A 150 6.78 -0.12 17.51
CA ARG A 150 6.20 -0.08 16.16
C ARG A 150 6.89 0.93 15.27
N PHE A 151 7.22 2.10 15.82
CA PHE A 151 7.89 3.17 15.10
C PHE A 151 9.34 2.80 14.76
N ALA A 152 10.08 2.16 15.67
CA ALA A 152 11.40 1.60 15.37
C ALA A 152 11.36 0.61 14.20
N VAL A 153 10.39 -0.33 14.21
CA VAL A 153 10.20 -1.30 13.12
C VAL A 153 9.85 -0.59 11.81
N ALA A 154 8.95 0.39 11.84
CA ALA A 154 8.58 1.16 10.66
C ALA A 154 9.77 1.94 10.07
N THR A 155 10.62 2.53 10.92
CA THR A 155 11.84 3.20 10.51
C THR A 155 12.85 2.21 9.93
N GLU A 156 13.10 1.07 10.58
CA GLU A 156 13.98 0.03 10.03
C GLU A 156 13.50 -0.46 8.66
N HIS A 157 12.20 -0.64 8.48
CA HIS A 157 11.62 -1.03 7.18
C HIS A 157 11.87 0.03 6.11
N LEU A 158 11.59 1.30 6.42
CA LEU A 158 11.85 2.45 5.53
C LEU A 158 13.32 2.48 5.09
N LEU A 159 14.24 2.33 6.04
CA LEU A 159 15.68 2.38 5.76
C LEU A 159 16.15 1.18 4.91
N ASN A 160 15.56 0.00 5.13
CA ASN A 160 15.90 -1.21 4.40
C ASN A 160 15.32 -1.24 2.97
N GLU A 161 14.35 -0.38 2.65
CA GLU A 161 13.85 -0.18 1.28
C GLU A 161 15.00 0.11 0.32
N SER A 162 15.91 1.00 0.71
CA SER A 162 17.02 1.45 -0.14
C SER A 162 17.95 0.31 -0.56
N MET A 163 18.09 -0.75 0.25
CA MET A 163 18.88 -1.94 -0.13
C MET A 163 18.19 -2.83 -1.15
N TRP A 164 16.87 -2.93 -1.07
CA TRP A 164 16.09 -3.67 -2.05
C TRP A 164 16.11 -2.94 -3.40
N GLU A 165 15.91 -1.62 -3.39
CA GLU A 165 16.00 -0.76 -4.57
C GLU A 165 17.40 -0.85 -5.21
N LEU A 166 18.46 -0.75 -4.40
CA LEU A 166 19.84 -0.88 -4.88
C LEU A 166 20.12 -2.25 -5.52
N SER A 167 19.57 -3.33 -4.98
CA SER A 167 19.70 -4.67 -5.58
C SER A 167 19.00 -4.73 -6.94
N ASN A 168 17.80 -4.15 -7.06
CA ASN A 168 17.06 -4.11 -8.32
C ASN A 168 17.78 -3.27 -9.39
N ILE A 169 18.33 -2.11 -9.02
CA ILE A 169 19.13 -1.25 -9.91
C ILE A 169 20.35 -2.02 -10.42
N ASN A 170 21.06 -2.73 -9.54
CA ASN A 170 22.25 -3.51 -9.93
C ASN A 170 21.92 -4.67 -10.88
N GLU A 171 20.78 -5.32 -10.70
CA GLU A 171 20.31 -6.40 -11.57
C GLU A 171 19.61 -5.90 -12.84
N GLY A 172 19.31 -4.60 -12.94
CA GLY A 172 18.49 -4.03 -14.01
C GLY A 172 17.07 -4.60 -14.01
N ARG A 173 16.54 -4.94 -12.84
CA ARG A 173 15.30 -5.69 -12.67
C ARG A 173 14.17 -4.79 -12.19
N VAL A 174 13.18 -4.57 -13.06
CA VAL A 174 11.91 -3.95 -12.68
C VAL A 174 11.00 -5.01 -12.06
N ALA A 175 10.43 -4.72 -10.88
CA ALA A 175 9.51 -5.62 -10.20
C ALA A 175 8.19 -5.77 -11.00
N ASN A 176 7.49 -6.90 -10.84
CA ASN A 176 6.14 -7.03 -11.39
C ASN A 176 5.12 -6.26 -10.51
N PRO A 177 3.88 -5.98 -10.99
CA PRO A 177 2.92 -5.14 -10.27
C PRO A 177 2.57 -5.62 -8.85
N VAL A 178 2.49 -6.94 -8.63
CA VAL A 178 2.16 -7.49 -7.30
C VAL A 178 3.34 -7.38 -6.36
N GLU A 179 4.53 -7.75 -6.83
CA GLU A 179 5.75 -7.61 -6.04
C GLU A 179 6.00 -6.15 -5.66
N TYR A 180 5.81 -5.23 -6.60
CA TYR A 180 5.98 -3.80 -6.38
C TYR A 180 5.11 -3.28 -5.23
N ILE A 181 3.79 -3.54 -5.28
CA ILE A 181 2.88 -3.02 -4.25
C ILE A 181 3.11 -3.69 -2.90
N GLU A 182 3.42 -5.00 -2.87
CA GLU A 182 3.73 -5.69 -1.62
C GLU A 182 5.01 -5.17 -0.97
N MET A 183 6.03 -4.87 -1.78
CA MET A 183 7.28 -4.34 -1.27
C MET A 183 7.09 -2.90 -0.77
N ARG A 184 6.46 -2.02 -1.54
CA ARG A 184 6.12 -0.66 -1.06
C ARG A 184 5.30 -0.67 0.23
N ARG A 185 4.38 -1.62 0.44
CA ARG A 185 3.66 -1.78 1.71
C ARG A 185 4.56 -2.25 2.87
N LYS A 186 5.50 -3.15 2.61
CA LYS A 186 6.36 -3.77 3.64
C LYS A 186 7.51 -2.85 4.06
N VAL A 187 8.17 -2.22 3.09
CA VAL A 187 9.40 -1.44 3.28
C VAL A 187 9.22 0.05 3.01
N GLY A 188 8.14 0.51 2.39
CA GLY A 188 7.92 1.92 2.12
C GLY A 188 7.60 2.74 3.37
N GLY A 189 7.81 4.06 3.29
CA GLY A 189 7.67 4.99 4.42
C GLY A 189 6.24 5.33 4.88
N ALA A 190 5.20 4.65 4.39
CA ALA A 190 3.82 4.95 4.78
C ALA A 190 3.48 4.57 6.24
N PRO A 191 3.85 3.38 6.77
CA PRO A 191 3.66 3.08 8.19
C PRO A 191 4.45 4.02 9.11
N TRP A 192 5.63 4.48 8.67
CA TRP A 192 6.42 5.48 9.39
C TRP A 192 5.67 6.83 9.45
N SER A 193 5.14 7.30 8.31
CA SER A 193 4.31 8.53 8.28
C SER A 193 3.07 8.41 9.16
N ALA A 194 2.40 7.26 9.15
CA ALA A 194 1.25 7.01 10.01
C ALA A 194 1.62 7.00 11.51
N GLY A 195 2.82 6.55 11.88
CA GLY A 195 3.33 6.66 13.24
C GLY A 195 3.48 8.11 13.70
N LEU A 196 3.92 9.01 12.81
CA LEU A 196 3.95 10.46 13.09
C LEU A 196 2.55 11.09 13.13
N VAL A 197 1.59 10.56 12.37
CA VAL A 197 0.19 10.95 12.52
C VAL A 197 -0.34 10.60 13.91
N GLU A 198 0.02 9.44 14.48
CA GLU A 198 -0.32 9.12 15.88
C GLU A 198 0.29 10.13 16.86
N TYR A 199 1.56 10.53 16.66
CA TYR A 199 2.20 11.58 17.47
C TYR A 199 1.46 12.93 17.38
N ALA A 200 1.01 13.30 16.17
CA ALA A 200 0.27 14.54 15.94
C ALA A 200 -1.19 14.49 16.44
N THR A 201 -1.73 13.29 16.69
CA THR A 201 -3.15 13.09 17.00
C THR A 201 -3.32 12.23 18.25
N ALA A 202 -3.43 10.91 18.10
CA ALA A 202 -3.54 9.96 19.19
C ALA A 202 -3.05 8.57 18.77
N GLU A 203 -2.53 7.80 19.73
CA GLU A 203 -2.18 6.40 19.51
C GLU A 203 -3.41 5.53 19.25
N VAL A 204 -3.29 4.56 18.34
CA VAL A 204 -4.31 3.55 18.09
C VAL A 204 -4.35 2.56 19.26
N PRO A 205 -5.52 2.34 19.92
CA PRO A 205 -5.65 1.39 21.01
C PRO A 205 -5.28 -0.04 20.59
N ALA A 206 -4.49 -0.73 21.42
CA ALA A 206 -3.98 -2.08 21.15
C ALA A 206 -5.10 -3.10 20.87
N ALA A 207 -6.28 -2.92 21.47
CA ALA A 207 -7.44 -3.78 21.26
C ALA A 207 -7.90 -3.85 19.79
N VAL A 208 -7.67 -2.78 19.00
CA VAL A 208 -8.10 -2.70 17.60
C VAL A 208 -6.95 -2.54 16.60
N ALA A 209 -5.73 -2.23 17.06
CA ALA A 209 -4.57 -1.99 16.20
C ALA A 209 -4.27 -3.16 15.24
N GLY A 210 -4.44 -4.41 15.67
CA GLY A 210 -4.24 -5.61 14.84
C GLY A 210 -5.46 -6.05 14.02
N SER A 211 -6.60 -5.36 14.16
CA SER A 211 -7.85 -5.76 13.50
C SER A 211 -7.76 -5.61 11.98
N ARG A 212 -8.58 -6.39 11.26
CA ARG A 212 -8.61 -6.33 9.79
C ARG A 212 -8.93 -4.93 9.26
N PRO A 213 -9.93 -4.17 9.77
CA PRO A 213 -10.20 -2.83 9.25
C PRO A 213 -9.02 -1.86 9.40
N LEU A 214 -8.30 -1.88 10.53
CA LEU A 214 -7.13 -1.02 10.73
C LEU A 214 -5.97 -1.40 9.79
N ARG A 215 -5.78 -2.70 9.52
CA ARG A 215 -4.80 -3.15 8.52
C ARG A 215 -5.18 -2.71 7.10
N VAL A 216 -6.46 -2.83 6.72
CA VAL A 216 -6.96 -2.36 5.42
C VAL A 216 -6.82 -0.84 5.30
N LEU A 217 -7.10 -0.09 6.37
CA LEU A 217 -6.91 1.36 6.40
C LEU A 217 -5.44 1.73 6.13
N MET A 218 -4.50 1.04 6.78
CA MET A 218 -3.06 1.23 6.57
C MET A 218 -2.62 0.85 5.16
N GLU A 219 -3.06 -0.30 4.65
CA GLU A 219 -2.69 -0.77 3.30
C GLU A 219 -3.21 0.17 2.21
N THR A 220 -4.47 0.63 2.33
CA THR A 220 -5.06 1.57 1.36
C THR A 220 -4.44 2.95 1.44
N PHE A 221 -4.10 3.43 2.65
CA PHE A 221 -3.31 4.64 2.85
C PHE A 221 -1.94 4.52 2.16
N SER A 222 -1.17 3.48 2.48
CA SER A 222 0.16 3.23 1.93
C SER A 222 0.15 3.18 0.40
N ASP A 223 -0.72 2.38 -0.20
CA ASP A 223 -0.80 2.29 -1.65
C ASP A 223 -1.08 3.65 -2.29
N ALA A 224 -2.02 4.41 -1.73
CA ALA A 224 -2.41 5.69 -2.29
C ALA A 224 -1.31 6.75 -2.14
N VAL A 225 -0.55 6.72 -1.05
CA VAL A 225 0.63 7.58 -0.86
C VAL A 225 1.69 7.29 -1.93
N HIS A 226 2.08 6.01 -2.08
CA HIS A 226 3.14 5.63 -3.01
C HIS A 226 2.74 5.84 -4.47
N LEU A 227 1.55 5.38 -4.90
CA LEU A 227 1.11 5.54 -6.29
C LEU A 227 0.93 7.00 -6.70
N ARG A 228 0.57 7.88 -5.75
CA ARG A 228 0.54 9.32 -6.01
C ARG A 228 1.95 9.85 -6.20
N ASN A 229 2.87 9.52 -5.29
CA ASN A 229 4.26 9.94 -5.40
C ASN A 229 4.86 9.51 -6.75
N ASP A 230 4.67 8.25 -7.14
CA ASP A 230 5.13 7.68 -8.41
C ASP A 230 4.72 8.54 -9.62
N LEU A 231 3.46 8.99 -9.67
CA LEU A 231 2.95 9.83 -10.76
C LEU A 231 3.64 11.20 -10.82
N PHE A 232 4.06 11.74 -9.70
CA PHE A 232 4.71 13.06 -9.62
C PHE A 232 6.23 12.99 -9.75
N SER A 233 6.86 11.90 -9.30
CA SER A 233 8.31 11.72 -9.27
C SER A 233 8.88 10.98 -10.48
N TYR A 234 8.05 10.27 -11.27
CA TYR A 234 8.50 9.41 -12.39
C TYR A 234 9.56 10.04 -13.28
N GLN A 235 9.40 11.31 -13.68
CA GLN A 235 10.34 11.96 -14.58
C GLN A 235 11.73 12.04 -13.94
N ARG A 236 11.81 12.46 -12.69
CA ARG A 236 13.08 12.60 -11.97
C ARG A 236 13.71 11.23 -11.74
N GLU A 237 12.91 10.29 -11.24
CA GLU A 237 13.33 8.92 -10.92
C GLU A 237 13.88 8.19 -12.15
N VAL A 238 13.18 8.25 -13.29
CA VAL A 238 13.56 7.51 -14.50
C VAL A 238 14.60 8.24 -15.35
N GLU A 239 14.53 9.57 -15.48
CA GLU A 239 15.44 10.32 -16.36
C GLU A 239 16.76 10.72 -15.70
N ASP A 240 16.80 10.92 -14.38
CA ASP A 240 18.00 11.39 -13.66
C ASP A 240 18.57 10.37 -12.66
N GLU A 241 17.71 9.74 -11.86
CA GLU A 241 18.16 8.88 -10.75
C GLU A 241 18.49 7.46 -11.22
N GLY A 242 17.82 7.00 -12.28
CA GLY A 242 17.88 5.59 -12.71
C GLY A 242 17.15 4.65 -11.74
N GLU A 243 16.19 5.18 -10.99
CA GLU A 243 15.37 4.42 -10.05
C GLU A 243 14.37 3.53 -10.81
N LEU A 244 14.19 2.31 -10.31
CA LEU A 244 13.30 1.31 -10.91
C LEU A 244 11.99 1.13 -10.12
N SER A 245 11.89 1.73 -8.94
CA SER A 245 10.83 1.52 -7.97
C SER A 245 9.64 2.49 -8.15
N ASN A 246 9.17 2.63 -9.39
CA ASN A 246 8.05 3.50 -9.72
C ASN A 246 6.90 2.71 -10.35
N GLY A 247 5.67 2.87 -9.82
CA GLY A 247 4.49 2.16 -10.31
C GLY A 247 4.17 2.39 -11.79
N VAL A 248 4.46 3.58 -12.34
CA VAL A 248 4.28 3.87 -13.77
C VAL A 248 5.25 3.04 -14.60
N LEU A 249 6.54 3.02 -14.22
CA LEU A 249 7.56 2.22 -14.90
C LEU A 249 7.24 0.71 -14.82
N VAL A 250 6.75 0.25 -13.68
CA VAL A 250 6.34 -1.14 -13.47
C VAL A 250 5.22 -1.54 -14.42
N LEU A 251 4.15 -0.73 -14.52
CA LEU A 251 3.04 -1.02 -15.43
C LEU A 251 3.44 -0.90 -16.91
N GLU A 252 4.24 0.12 -17.25
CA GLU A 252 4.79 0.31 -18.59
C GLU A 252 5.60 -0.92 -19.03
N THR A 253 6.50 -1.40 -18.16
CA THR A 253 7.34 -2.57 -18.43
C THR A 253 6.52 -3.86 -18.52
N PHE A 254 5.57 -4.06 -17.60
CA PHE A 254 4.81 -5.30 -17.51
C PHE A 254 3.81 -5.48 -18.67
N PHE A 255 3.14 -4.40 -19.08
CA PHE A 255 2.14 -4.44 -20.14
C PHE A 255 2.70 -4.08 -21.53
N GLY A 256 3.89 -3.49 -21.60
CA GLY A 256 4.44 -2.96 -22.85
C GLY A 256 3.58 -1.84 -23.45
N CYS A 257 2.88 -1.07 -22.61
CA CYS A 257 2.05 0.05 -23.01
C CYS A 257 2.86 1.35 -23.08
N THR A 258 2.23 2.45 -23.47
CA THR A 258 2.87 3.77 -23.45
C THR A 258 2.93 4.32 -22.02
N THR A 259 3.88 5.22 -21.74
CA THR A 259 4.01 5.89 -20.44
C THR A 259 2.72 6.61 -20.02
N GLN A 260 2.00 7.24 -20.96
CA GLN A 260 0.71 7.90 -20.67
C GLN A 260 -0.37 6.89 -20.25
N GLU A 261 -0.48 5.74 -20.92
CA GLU A 261 -1.43 4.68 -20.55
C GLU A 261 -1.07 4.08 -19.19
N ALA A 262 0.22 3.87 -18.90
CA ALA A 262 0.68 3.40 -17.60
C ALA A 262 0.32 4.39 -16.48
N ALA A 263 0.56 5.69 -16.69
CA ALA A 263 0.20 6.73 -15.73
C ALA A 263 -1.33 6.81 -15.48
N GLU A 264 -2.14 6.66 -16.52
CA GLU A 264 -3.60 6.61 -16.39
C GLU A 264 -4.07 5.37 -15.60
N LEU A 265 -3.46 4.21 -15.83
CA LEU A 265 -3.73 2.99 -15.07
C LEU A 265 -3.32 3.12 -13.60
N VAL A 266 -2.14 3.69 -13.31
CA VAL A 266 -1.71 3.98 -11.93
C VAL A 266 -2.71 4.90 -11.24
N ASN A 267 -3.22 5.94 -11.91
CA ASN A 267 -4.24 6.82 -11.34
C ASN A 267 -5.60 6.15 -11.13
N ASP A 268 -6.00 5.22 -12.01
CA ASP A 268 -7.20 4.39 -11.81
C ASP A 268 -7.05 3.50 -10.57
N VAL A 269 -5.87 2.89 -10.36
CA VAL A 269 -5.57 2.11 -9.15
C VAL A 269 -5.57 3.00 -7.91
N LEU A 270 -4.85 4.13 -7.94
CA LEU A 270 -4.84 5.14 -6.88
C LEU A 270 -6.27 5.54 -6.46
N THR A 271 -7.12 5.85 -7.44
CA THR A 271 -8.53 6.21 -7.22
C THR A 271 -9.29 5.06 -6.53
N SER A 272 -9.06 3.82 -6.95
CA SER A 272 -9.66 2.63 -6.32
C SER A 272 -9.23 2.46 -4.86
N ARG A 273 -7.93 2.66 -4.55
CA ARG A 273 -7.41 2.58 -3.17
C ARG A 273 -8.01 3.67 -2.28
N LEU A 274 -8.13 4.90 -2.79
CA LEU A 274 -8.77 6.01 -2.08
C LEU A 274 -10.26 5.73 -1.79
N HIS A 275 -10.99 5.13 -2.73
CA HIS A 275 -12.37 4.73 -2.49
C HIS A 275 -12.51 3.69 -1.38
N GLN A 276 -11.59 2.70 -1.35
CA GLN A 276 -11.60 1.70 -0.28
C GLN A 276 -11.23 2.34 1.06
N PHE A 277 -10.19 3.19 1.09
CA PHE A 277 -9.79 3.94 2.29
C PHE A 277 -10.98 4.68 2.91
N GLU A 278 -11.74 5.42 2.10
CA GLU A 278 -12.91 6.19 2.55
C GLU A 278 -14.01 5.30 3.13
N HIS A 279 -14.31 4.17 2.48
CA HIS A 279 -15.28 3.23 3.01
C HIS A 279 -14.81 2.67 4.35
N THR A 280 -13.60 2.13 4.40
CA THR A 280 -13.02 1.55 5.62
C THR A 280 -12.96 2.57 6.76
N ALA A 281 -12.55 3.81 6.49
CA ALA A 281 -12.47 4.89 7.46
C ALA A 281 -13.84 5.26 8.06
N PHE A 282 -14.90 5.29 7.25
CA PHE A 282 -16.22 5.76 7.69
C PHE A 282 -17.18 4.66 8.14
N THR A 283 -16.93 3.40 7.81
CA THR A 283 -17.83 2.29 8.15
C THR A 283 -17.14 1.23 8.99
N GLU A 284 -16.07 0.61 8.48
CA GLU A 284 -15.46 -0.58 9.07
C GLU A 284 -14.67 -0.27 10.35
N VAL A 285 -13.93 0.83 10.35
CA VAL A 285 -13.12 1.27 11.51
C VAL A 285 -14.00 1.68 12.70
N PRO A 286 -15.06 2.51 12.54
CA PRO A 286 -15.99 2.77 13.63
C PRO A 286 -16.72 1.50 14.11
N ALA A 287 -17.08 0.60 13.20
CA ALA A 287 -17.78 -0.64 13.57
C ALA A 287 -16.91 -1.55 14.46
N VAL A 288 -15.66 -1.83 14.05
CA VAL A 288 -14.76 -2.68 14.85
C VAL A 288 -14.42 -2.06 16.20
N ALA A 289 -14.36 -0.73 16.27
CA ALA A 289 -14.14 -0.02 17.52
C ALA A 289 -15.33 -0.18 18.50
N LEU A 290 -16.57 -0.17 17.99
CA LEU A 290 -17.77 -0.45 18.79
C LEU A 290 -17.87 -1.92 19.20
N GLU A 291 -17.58 -2.85 18.29
CA GLU A 291 -17.60 -4.30 18.55
C GLU A 291 -16.60 -4.71 19.64
N ASN A 292 -15.43 -4.06 19.70
CA ASN A 292 -14.43 -4.29 20.74
C ASN A 292 -14.71 -3.52 22.03
N GLY A 293 -15.84 -2.80 22.12
CA GLY A 293 -16.27 -2.11 23.33
C GLY A 293 -15.33 -0.99 23.77
N LEU A 294 -14.69 -0.30 22.82
CA LEU A 294 -13.78 0.81 23.14
C LEU A 294 -14.51 1.90 23.94
N THR A 295 -13.82 2.44 24.93
CA THR A 295 -14.31 3.57 25.73
C THR A 295 -14.44 4.83 24.88
N PRO A 296 -15.24 5.84 25.29
CA PRO A 296 -15.37 7.08 24.52
C PRO A 296 -14.04 7.79 24.19
N PRO A 297 -13.04 7.86 25.10
CA PRO A 297 -11.71 8.37 24.74
C PRO A 297 -10.97 7.53 23.70
N GLU A 298 -11.05 6.20 23.77
CA GLU A 298 -10.42 5.30 22.78
C GLU A 298 -11.08 5.41 21.41
N LEU A 299 -12.41 5.56 21.35
CA LEU A 299 -13.15 5.85 20.13
C LEU A 299 -12.70 7.18 19.50
N ALA A 300 -12.53 8.21 20.33
CA ALA A 300 -12.04 9.51 19.88
C ALA A 300 -10.59 9.42 19.35
N ALA A 301 -9.73 8.60 19.98
CA ALA A 301 -8.37 8.37 19.51
C ALA A 301 -8.33 7.70 18.12
N VAL A 302 -9.11 6.64 17.92
CA VAL A 302 -9.23 5.99 16.59
C VAL A 302 -9.75 6.96 15.53
N ALA A 303 -10.75 7.78 15.88
CA ALA A 303 -11.29 8.78 14.97
C ALA A 303 -10.27 9.88 14.63
N ALA A 304 -9.49 10.35 15.61
CA ALA A 304 -8.44 11.35 15.41
C ALA A 304 -7.33 10.83 14.50
N TYR A 305 -6.85 9.61 14.74
CA TYR A 305 -5.88 8.93 13.89
C TYR A 305 -6.40 8.77 12.45
N THR A 306 -7.63 8.25 12.30
CA THR A 306 -8.24 8.02 10.99
C THR A 306 -8.40 9.33 10.20
N LYS A 307 -8.81 10.41 10.89
CA LYS A 307 -8.90 11.74 10.30
C LYS A 307 -7.53 12.30 9.94
N GLY A 308 -6.52 12.06 10.77
CA GLY A 308 -5.12 12.43 10.50
C GLY A 308 -4.60 11.80 9.21
N LEU A 309 -4.83 10.50 8.98
CA LEU A 309 -4.45 9.84 7.72
C LEU A 309 -5.16 10.43 6.49
N GLN A 310 -6.43 10.81 6.66
CA GLN A 310 -7.20 11.47 5.59
C GLN A 310 -6.63 12.87 5.26
N ASP A 311 -6.32 13.67 6.28
CA ASP A 311 -5.71 14.99 6.11
C ASP A 311 -4.31 14.87 5.49
N TRP A 312 -3.53 13.84 5.88
CA TRP A 312 -2.26 13.52 5.26
C TRP A 312 -2.40 13.25 3.76
N GLN A 313 -3.38 12.44 3.34
CA GLN A 313 -3.58 12.12 1.93
C GLN A 313 -3.93 13.34 1.07
N SER A 314 -4.81 14.22 1.56
CA SER A 314 -5.16 15.47 0.88
C SER A 314 -3.99 16.46 0.88
N GLY A 315 -3.30 16.60 2.02
CA GLY A 315 -2.17 17.51 2.18
C GLY A 315 -0.97 17.13 1.34
N GLY A 316 -0.64 15.84 1.29
CA GLY A 316 0.44 15.31 0.46
C GLY A 316 0.23 15.64 -1.01
N HIS A 317 -1.00 15.56 -1.53
CA HIS A 317 -1.29 15.96 -2.90
C HIS A 317 -0.99 17.44 -3.17
N GLU A 318 -1.43 18.35 -2.29
CA GLU A 318 -1.19 19.79 -2.47
C GLU A 318 0.31 20.13 -2.47
N TRP A 319 1.12 19.42 -1.67
CA TRP A 319 2.56 19.61 -1.68
C TRP A 319 3.22 19.09 -2.97
N HIS A 320 2.82 17.92 -3.48
CA HIS A 320 3.34 17.40 -4.77
C HIS A 320 3.07 18.37 -5.93
N MET A 321 1.95 19.09 -5.88
CA MET A 321 1.59 20.12 -6.86
C MET A 321 2.43 21.41 -6.80
N ARG A 322 3.26 21.58 -5.77
CA ARG A 322 3.99 22.84 -5.50
C ARG A 322 5.51 22.66 -5.36
N SER A 323 5.96 21.55 -4.78
CA SER A 323 7.37 21.31 -4.52
C SER A 323 8.17 21.24 -5.83
N SER A 324 9.41 21.73 -5.81
CA SER A 324 10.32 21.66 -6.96
C SER A 324 10.74 20.23 -7.33
N ARG A 325 10.50 19.26 -6.43
CA ARG A 325 10.86 17.85 -6.58
C ARG A 325 10.15 17.14 -7.74
N TYR A 326 9.02 17.67 -8.23
CA TYR A 326 8.06 16.90 -9.03
C TYR A 326 7.69 17.53 -10.36
N MET A 327 7.11 16.72 -11.25
CA MET A 327 6.69 17.12 -12.60
C MET A 327 5.37 17.94 -12.67
N ASN A 328 5.20 18.94 -11.82
CA ASN A 328 3.96 19.72 -11.71
C ASN A 328 3.81 20.89 -12.71
N LYS A 329 4.57 20.89 -13.82
CA LYS A 329 4.55 21.99 -14.81
C LYS A 329 3.23 22.01 -15.60
N GLY A 330 2.52 23.14 -15.56
CA GLY A 330 1.33 23.39 -16.36
C GLY A 330 0.00 23.13 -15.65
N GLU A 331 0.02 22.65 -14.40
CA GLU A 331 -1.18 22.49 -13.59
C GLU A 331 -1.41 23.69 -12.69
N ARG A 332 -2.68 24.06 -12.49
CA ARG A 332 -3.08 25.08 -11.50
C ARG A 332 -3.63 24.35 -10.28
N PRO A 333 -3.35 24.81 -9.04
CA PRO A 333 -3.98 24.27 -7.85
C PRO A 333 -5.50 24.23 -8.07
N ALA A 334 -6.15 23.12 -7.69
CA ALA A 334 -7.59 23.07 -7.63
C ALA A 334 -8.03 24.21 -6.71
N ALA A 335 -8.66 25.24 -7.27
CA ALA A 335 -9.28 26.26 -6.45
C ALA A 335 -10.27 25.51 -5.57
N GLY A 336 -9.99 25.48 -4.26
CA GLY A 336 -10.97 25.07 -3.27
C GLY A 336 -12.28 25.83 -3.54
N TRP A 337 -13.39 25.32 -3.04
CA TRP A 337 -14.73 25.87 -3.23
C TRP A 337 -14.90 27.24 -2.54
N GLN A 338 -14.00 28.18 -2.76
CA GLN A 338 -14.22 29.59 -2.61
C GLN A 338 -15.27 29.96 -3.64
N ALA A 339 -16.44 30.35 -3.16
CA ALA A 339 -17.55 30.82 -3.96
C ALA A 339 -17.03 31.77 -5.05
N LEU A 340 -17.10 31.32 -6.31
CA LEU A 340 -16.71 32.11 -7.46
C LEU A 340 -17.70 33.27 -7.63
N THR A 341 -17.48 34.37 -6.91
CA THR A 341 -18.21 35.62 -7.11
C THR A 341 -17.40 36.54 -8.03
N GLY A 342 -17.43 36.25 -9.33
CA GLY A 342 -16.81 37.08 -10.36
C GLY A 342 -17.45 36.85 -11.74
N PRO A 343 -17.70 37.90 -12.54
CA PRO A 343 -18.27 37.75 -13.87
C PRO A 343 -17.21 37.23 -14.85
N GLY A 344 -17.14 35.90 -15.02
CA GLY A 344 -16.20 35.26 -15.96
C GLY A 344 -16.11 33.73 -15.92
N THR A 345 -17.01 33.02 -15.22
CA THR A 345 -16.89 31.58 -14.94
C THR A 345 -17.38 30.62 -16.03
N SER A 346 -17.64 31.10 -17.25
CA SER A 346 -18.20 30.28 -18.34
C SER A 346 -17.23 29.26 -18.98
N ALA A 347 -16.02 29.08 -18.43
CA ALA A 347 -14.99 28.18 -18.97
C ALA A 347 -14.60 27.02 -18.03
N ALA A 348 -15.19 26.92 -16.84
CA ALA A 348 -15.08 25.71 -16.04
C ALA A 348 -16.12 24.71 -16.57
N ASP A 349 -15.67 23.62 -17.20
CA ASP A 349 -16.54 22.54 -17.66
C ASP A 349 -17.05 21.74 -16.45
N VAL A 350 -17.98 22.35 -15.72
CA VAL A 350 -18.73 21.73 -14.62
C VAL A 350 -19.43 20.45 -15.11
N GLY A 351 -19.75 20.38 -16.41
CA GLY A 351 -20.30 19.19 -17.06
C GLY A 351 -19.32 18.03 -17.08
N ALA A 352 -18.06 18.26 -17.48
CA ALA A 352 -17.01 17.25 -17.47
C ALA A 352 -16.68 16.76 -16.05
N LEU A 353 -16.64 17.67 -15.06
CA LEU A 353 -16.41 17.33 -13.64
C LEU A 353 -17.54 16.48 -13.06
N LEU A 354 -18.80 16.83 -13.36
CA LEU A 354 -19.96 16.03 -12.92
C LEU A 354 -20.02 14.69 -13.66
N ALA A 355 -19.71 14.66 -14.96
CA ALA A 355 -19.73 13.44 -15.75
C ALA A 355 -18.63 12.45 -15.33
N THR A 356 -17.43 12.92 -15.01
CA THR A 356 -16.35 12.06 -14.48
C THR A 356 -16.65 11.56 -13.07
N ALA A 357 -17.15 12.43 -12.18
CA ALA A 357 -17.56 12.00 -10.84
C ALA A 357 -18.70 10.97 -10.86
N VAL A 358 -19.67 11.12 -11.76
CA VAL A 358 -20.76 10.15 -11.97
C VAL A 358 -20.23 8.87 -12.62
N ALA A 359 -19.36 8.95 -13.63
CA ALA A 359 -18.77 7.78 -14.28
C ALA A 359 -17.88 6.96 -13.33
N GLN A 360 -17.07 7.62 -12.50
CA GLN A 360 -16.24 6.98 -11.48
C GLN A 360 -17.08 6.31 -10.39
N ARG A 361 -18.13 7.00 -9.90
CA ARG A 361 -19.09 6.41 -8.93
C ARG A 361 -19.95 5.30 -9.53
N ALA A 362 -20.19 5.29 -10.84
CA ALA A 362 -20.98 4.27 -11.53
C ALA A 362 -20.16 3.04 -11.94
N ARG A 363 -18.83 3.16 -12.12
CA ARG A 363 -17.95 2.07 -12.58
C ARG A 363 -18.13 0.75 -11.81
N PRO A 364 -18.21 0.72 -10.46
CA PRO A 364 -18.48 -0.51 -9.70
C PRO A 364 -19.85 -1.14 -10.01
N TYR A 365 -20.83 -0.34 -10.42
CA TYR A 365 -22.20 -0.75 -10.73
C TYR A 365 -22.42 -1.08 -12.22
N THR A 366 -21.42 -0.85 -13.08
CA THR A 366 -21.49 -1.20 -14.52
C THR A 366 -21.06 -2.63 -14.82
N ASN A 367 -20.30 -3.26 -13.93
CA ASN A 367 -20.04 -4.68 -14.03
C ASN A 367 -21.32 -5.43 -13.64
N VAL A 368 -21.81 -6.30 -14.52
CA VAL A 368 -22.88 -7.24 -14.22
C VAL A 368 -22.21 -8.57 -13.92
N PRO A 369 -22.00 -8.94 -12.64
CA PRO A 369 -21.51 -10.26 -12.29
C PRO A 369 -22.40 -11.32 -12.92
N PHE A 370 -21.82 -12.46 -13.30
CA PHE A 370 -22.55 -13.59 -13.91
C PHE A 370 -23.20 -13.29 -15.26
N ARG A 371 -22.65 -12.36 -16.05
CA ARG A 371 -23.06 -12.20 -17.45
C ARG A 371 -22.93 -13.55 -18.16
N LYS A 372 -24.04 -14.07 -18.67
CA LYS A 372 -24.07 -15.30 -19.46
C LYS A 372 -23.29 -15.08 -20.77
N VAL A 373 -22.03 -15.47 -20.77
CA VAL A 373 -21.17 -15.48 -21.96
C VAL A 373 -21.39 -16.77 -22.74
N GLY A 374 -21.07 -16.76 -24.03
CA GLY A 374 -21.08 -17.96 -24.86
C GLY A 374 -20.09 -19.03 -24.33
N PRO A 375 -20.12 -20.25 -24.87
CA PRO A 375 -19.19 -21.29 -24.47
C PRO A 375 -17.74 -20.83 -24.64
N SER A 376 -16.90 -21.12 -23.66
CA SER A 376 -15.46 -20.85 -23.75
C SER A 376 -14.88 -21.54 -24.97
N ILE A 377 -14.13 -20.81 -25.79
CA ILE A 377 -13.33 -21.40 -26.85
C ILE A 377 -12.09 -21.98 -26.18
N ILE A 378 -12.11 -23.29 -25.93
CA ILE A 378 -10.95 -24.00 -25.38
C ILE A 378 -9.95 -24.17 -26.54
N PRO A 379 -8.73 -23.61 -26.46
CA PRO A 379 -7.71 -23.81 -27.49
C PRO A 379 -7.30 -25.28 -27.55
N ASP A 380 -6.64 -25.70 -28.62
CA ASP A 380 -6.05 -27.04 -28.68
C ASP A 380 -4.95 -27.16 -27.63
N ILE A 381 -5.22 -27.91 -26.55
CA ILE A 381 -4.29 -28.12 -25.45
C ILE A 381 -3.43 -29.34 -25.80
N ARG A 382 -2.21 -29.07 -26.25
CA ARG A 382 -1.23 -30.14 -26.51
C ARG A 382 -0.81 -30.80 -25.19
N MET A 383 -1.29 -32.01 -24.93
CA MET A 383 -0.81 -32.86 -23.84
C MET A 383 0.21 -33.88 -24.38
N PRO A 384 1.52 -33.72 -24.10
CA PRO A 384 2.54 -34.60 -24.68
C PRO A 384 2.62 -35.98 -24.02
N TYR A 385 1.94 -36.18 -22.88
CA TYR A 385 1.91 -37.43 -22.14
C TYR A 385 0.61 -38.19 -22.44
N PRO A 386 0.67 -39.48 -22.84
CA PRO A 386 -0.52 -40.30 -23.05
C PRO A 386 -1.24 -40.53 -21.73
N LEU A 387 -2.57 -40.47 -21.77
CA LEU A 387 -3.40 -40.84 -20.62
C LEU A 387 -3.38 -42.35 -20.44
N GLU A 388 -3.06 -42.80 -19.24
CA GLU A 388 -3.27 -44.17 -18.78
C GLU A 388 -4.24 -44.13 -17.59
N LEU A 389 -5.08 -45.16 -17.46
CA LEU A 389 -6.05 -45.26 -16.38
C LEU A 389 -5.87 -46.59 -15.67
N SER A 390 -5.93 -46.58 -14.34
CA SER A 390 -5.90 -47.81 -13.55
C SER A 390 -7.03 -48.77 -13.97
N PRO A 391 -6.74 -50.08 -14.14
CA PRO A 391 -7.75 -51.08 -14.46
C PRO A 391 -8.77 -51.27 -13.33
N ALA A 392 -8.50 -50.76 -12.14
CA ALA A 392 -9.39 -50.82 -10.97
C ALA A 392 -10.52 -49.76 -11.00
N LEU A 393 -10.56 -48.88 -12.00
CA LEU A 393 -11.50 -47.76 -12.10
C LEU A 393 -12.97 -48.17 -11.89
N GLU A 394 -13.42 -49.22 -12.57
CA GLU A 394 -14.82 -49.68 -12.45
C GLU A 394 -15.15 -50.20 -11.04
N GLY A 395 -14.17 -50.80 -10.36
CA GLY A 395 -14.31 -51.19 -8.97
C GLY A 395 -14.46 -49.97 -8.06
N ALA A 396 -13.63 -48.95 -8.29
CA ALA A 396 -13.59 -47.74 -7.47
C ALA A 396 -14.86 -46.89 -7.64
N ARG A 397 -15.45 -46.84 -8.84
CA ARG A 397 -16.77 -46.22 -9.07
C ARG A 397 -17.87 -46.82 -8.20
N ARG A 398 -17.94 -48.15 -8.13
CA ARG A 398 -18.92 -48.84 -7.29
C ARG A 398 -18.62 -48.65 -5.80
N HIS A 399 -17.36 -48.80 -5.40
CA HIS A 399 -16.94 -48.62 -4.01
C HIS A 399 -17.28 -47.22 -3.51
N LEU A 400 -16.94 -46.18 -4.28
CA LEU A 400 -17.13 -44.80 -3.88
C LEU A 400 -18.61 -44.48 -3.67
N PHE A 401 -19.48 -44.96 -4.57
CA PHE A 401 -20.92 -44.81 -4.43
C PHE A 401 -21.42 -45.38 -3.09
N GLU A 402 -21.07 -46.64 -2.80
CA GLU A 402 -21.47 -47.29 -1.55
C GLU A 402 -20.89 -46.58 -0.33
N TRP A 403 -19.66 -46.09 -0.41
CA TRP A 403 -19.01 -45.35 0.67
C TRP A 403 -19.70 -44.01 0.94
N CYS A 404 -19.95 -43.19 -0.09
CA CYS A 404 -20.65 -41.91 0.04
C CYS A 404 -22.08 -42.09 0.59
N ALA A 405 -22.79 -43.12 0.15
CA ALA A 405 -24.11 -43.47 0.69
C ALA A 405 -24.02 -43.83 2.19
N ARG A 406 -23.05 -44.66 2.60
CA ARG A 406 -22.82 -45.00 4.02
C ARG A 406 -22.44 -43.80 4.89
N MET A 407 -21.71 -42.84 4.33
CA MET A 407 -21.30 -41.62 5.03
C MET A 407 -22.40 -40.54 5.07
N GLY A 408 -23.56 -40.78 4.46
CA GLY A 408 -24.69 -39.85 4.46
C GLY A 408 -24.60 -38.70 3.44
N MET A 409 -23.51 -38.61 2.68
CA MET A 409 -23.25 -37.53 1.73
C MET A 409 -24.33 -37.39 0.64
N LEU A 410 -25.00 -38.49 0.30
CA LEU A 410 -26.07 -38.53 -0.71
C LEU A 410 -27.48 -38.25 -0.15
N SER A 411 -27.59 -38.05 1.17
CA SER A 411 -28.89 -37.90 1.86
C SER A 411 -29.15 -36.49 2.38
N GLU A 412 -28.11 -35.68 2.52
CA GLU A 412 -28.20 -34.32 3.10
C GLU A 412 -28.62 -33.24 2.09
N GLY A 413 -28.78 -33.60 0.81
CA GLY A 413 -29.25 -32.69 -0.25
C GLY A 413 -28.17 -31.83 -0.89
N VAL A 414 -26.90 -32.03 -0.54
CA VAL A 414 -25.74 -31.39 -1.20
C VAL A 414 -25.38 -32.15 -2.47
N TRP A 415 -25.17 -33.46 -2.35
CA TRP A 415 -25.00 -34.36 -3.49
C TRP A 415 -26.15 -35.35 -3.55
N ASP A 416 -26.50 -35.74 -4.78
CA ASP A 416 -27.30 -36.90 -5.09
C ASP A 416 -26.46 -37.90 -5.92
N GLU A 417 -27.06 -39.04 -6.26
CA GLU A 417 -26.41 -40.09 -7.03
C GLU A 417 -25.93 -39.59 -8.40
N ASP A 418 -26.73 -38.76 -9.07
CA ASP A 418 -26.44 -38.20 -10.39
C ASP A 418 -25.26 -37.21 -10.31
N LYS A 419 -25.22 -36.36 -9.29
CA LYS A 419 -24.12 -35.43 -9.03
C LYS A 419 -22.82 -36.19 -8.78
N LEU A 420 -22.83 -37.19 -7.89
CA LEU A 420 -21.64 -38.00 -7.61
C LEU A 420 -21.14 -38.69 -8.89
N ALA A 421 -22.05 -39.28 -9.67
CA ALA A 421 -21.71 -39.93 -10.94
C ALA A 421 -21.14 -38.93 -11.97
N SER A 422 -21.67 -37.70 -12.01
CA SER A 422 -21.19 -36.65 -12.94
C SER A 422 -19.79 -36.12 -12.60
N CYS A 423 -19.41 -36.13 -11.32
CA CYS A 423 -18.10 -35.71 -10.86
C CYS A 423 -17.01 -36.75 -11.20
N ASP A 424 -17.37 -38.03 -11.19
CA ASP A 424 -16.51 -39.17 -11.54
C ASP A 424 -15.10 -39.08 -10.93
N LEU A 425 -15.04 -38.86 -9.62
CA LEU A 425 -13.79 -38.74 -8.88
C LEU A 425 -12.87 -39.97 -8.99
N PRO A 426 -13.39 -41.21 -9.14
CA PRO A 426 -12.56 -42.36 -9.45
C PRO A 426 -11.82 -42.27 -10.78
N LEU A 427 -12.41 -41.63 -11.80
CA LEU A 427 -11.73 -41.37 -13.08
C LEU A 427 -10.53 -40.43 -12.88
N CYS A 428 -10.70 -39.39 -12.06
CA CYS A 428 -9.60 -38.50 -11.68
C CYS A 428 -8.49 -39.28 -10.97
N ALA A 429 -8.84 -40.05 -9.93
CA ALA A 429 -7.88 -40.88 -9.20
C ALA A 429 -7.12 -41.85 -10.12
N ALA A 430 -7.83 -42.48 -11.06
CA ALA A 430 -7.26 -43.48 -11.97
C ALA A 430 -6.29 -42.89 -12.99
N GLY A 431 -6.48 -41.61 -13.38
CA GLY A 431 -5.55 -40.89 -14.25
C GLY A 431 -4.36 -40.27 -13.50
N LEU A 432 -4.49 -40.02 -12.20
CA LEU A 432 -3.41 -39.54 -11.35
C LEU A 432 -2.45 -40.67 -10.92
N ASP A 433 -2.98 -41.87 -10.70
CA ASP A 433 -2.21 -43.05 -10.35
C ASP A 433 -2.67 -44.29 -11.16
N PRO A 434 -2.17 -44.44 -12.41
CA PRO A 434 -2.59 -45.51 -13.30
C PRO A 434 -2.15 -46.91 -12.84
N ASP A 435 -1.16 -47.01 -11.93
CA ASP A 435 -0.67 -48.28 -11.40
C ASP A 435 -1.32 -48.65 -10.06
N ALA A 436 -2.24 -47.82 -9.55
CA ALA A 436 -2.91 -48.04 -8.27
C ALA A 436 -3.66 -49.39 -8.23
N THR A 437 -3.48 -50.11 -7.13
CA THR A 437 -4.34 -51.26 -6.77
C THR A 437 -5.76 -50.81 -6.43
N GLN A 438 -6.70 -51.75 -6.37
CA GLN A 438 -8.10 -51.45 -6.02
C GLN A 438 -8.23 -50.69 -4.70
N ASP A 439 -7.58 -51.15 -3.63
CA ASP A 439 -7.68 -50.53 -2.31
C ASP A 439 -7.08 -49.11 -2.29
N GLN A 440 -5.98 -48.89 -3.03
CA GLN A 440 -5.36 -47.57 -3.16
C GLN A 440 -6.28 -46.61 -3.92
N LEU A 441 -6.89 -47.09 -5.00
CA LEU A 441 -7.78 -46.28 -5.83
C LEU A 441 -9.10 -45.96 -5.10
N ASP A 442 -9.65 -46.91 -4.34
CA ASP A 442 -10.83 -46.71 -3.49
C ASP A 442 -10.56 -45.63 -2.44
N LEU A 443 -9.40 -45.69 -1.76
CA LEU A 443 -9.00 -44.72 -0.76
C LEU A 443 -8.78 -43.32 -1.37
N ALA A 444 -8.08 -43.23 -2.50
CA ALA A 444 -7.85 -41.97 -3.20
C ALA A 444 -9.17 -41.34 -3.68
N SER A 445 -10.08 -42.15 -4.23
CA SER A 445 -11.42 -41.73 -4.64
C SER A 445 -12.24 -41.19 -3.46
N GLY A 446 -12.16 -41.85 -2.30
CA GLY A 446 -12.82 -41.41 -1.07
C GLY A 446 -12.30 -40.07 -0.56
N TRP A 447 -10.97 -39.85 -0.60
CA TRP A 447 -10.37 -38.56 -0.23
C TRP A 447 -10.78 -37.43 -1.17
N LEU A 448 -10.76 -37.68 -2.48
CA LEU A 448 -11.26 -36.72 -3.47
C LEU A 448 -12.73 -36.40 -3.20
N ALA A 449 -13.57 -37.39 -2.93
CA ALA A 449 -14.97 -37.18 -2.61
C ALA A 449 -15.18 -36.37 -1.33
N PHE A 450 -14.44 -36.66 -0.27
CA PHE A 450 -14.52 -35.89 0.96
C PHE A 450 -14.16 -34.41 0.75
N GLY A 451 -13.07 -34.14 0.03
CA GLY A 451 -12.62 -32.77 -0.26
C GLY A 451 -13.63 -32.02 -1.14
N THR A 452 -14.01 -32.60 -2.29
CA THR A 452 -14.97 -31.97 -3.21
C THR A 452 -16.34 -31.79 -2.58
N TYR A 453 -16.79 -32.74 -1.75
CA TYR A 453 -18.04 -32.59 -1.01
C TYR A 453 -17.96 -31.43 -0.02
N GLY A 454 -16.85 -31.26 0.70
CA GLY A 454 -16.62 -30.13 1.59
C GLY A 454 -16.69 -28.78 0.88
N ASP A 455 -16.06 -28.68 -0.30
CA ASP A 455 -16.06 -27.49 -1.15
C ASP A 455 -17.46 -27.13 -1.67
N ASP A 456 -18.31 -28.12 -1.96
CA ASP A 456 -19.70 -27.91 -2.37
C ASP A 456 -20.62 -27.63 -1.16
N TYR A 457 -20.39 -28.31 -0.03
CA TYR A 457 -21.18 -28.17 1.19
C TYR A 457 -21.06 -26.77 1.78
N TYR A 458 -19.83 -26.26 1.91
CA TYR A 458 -19.57 -25.00 2.58
C TYR A 458 -20.36 -23.80 2.00
N PRO A 459 -20.31 -23.51 0.68
CA PRO A 459 -21.09 -22.40 0.11
C PRO A 459 -22.60 -22.67 0.13
N LEU A 460 -23.05 -23.92 0.00
CA LEU A 460 -24.47 -24.25 0.00
C LEU A 460 -25.10 -24.02 1.39
N VAL A 461 -24.40 -24.42 2.45
CA VAL A 461 -24.90 -24.36 3.84
C VAL A 461 -24.60 -23.01 4.49
N TYR A 462 -23.41 -22.45 4.29
CA TYR A 462 -22.96 -21.20 4.94
C TYR A 462 -22.96 -19.98 4.01
N GLY A 463 -22.84 -20.16 2.69
CA GLY A 463 -22.75 -19.06 1.73
C GLY A 463 -24.07 -18.32 1.48
N HIS A 464 -25.22 -19.00 1.59
CA HIS A 464 -26.53 -18.40 1.29
C HIS A 464 -27.11 -17.52 2.40
N ARG A 465 -26.68 -17.68 3.66
CA ARG A 465 -27.35 -17.01 4.78
C ARG A 465 -26.93 -15.57 5.03
N ARG A 466 -25.81 -15.06 4.47
CA ARG A 466 -25.19 -13.78 4.90
C ARG A 466 -25.12 -13.66 6.44
N ASP A 467 -25.10 -14.80 7.12
CA ASP A 467 -25.16 -14.91 8.56
C ASP A 467 -23.73 -15.24 8.99
N LEU A 468 -23.03 -14.19 9.41
CA LEU A 468 -21.71 -14.25 10.03
C LEU A 468 -21.88 -14.25 11.56
N ALA A 469 -22.89 -14.98 12.07
CA ALA A 469 -23.02 -15.26 13.49
C ALA A 469 -21.94 -16.24 13.98
#